data_AF-I1J2G0-F1
#
_entry.id   AF-I1J2G0-F1
#
_cell.length_a   1.000
_cell.length_b   1.000
_cell.length_c   1.000
_cell.angle_alpha   90.00
_cell.angle_beta   90.00
_cell.angle_gamma   90.00
#
_symmetry.space_group_name_H-M   'P 1'
#
loop_
_entity.id
_entity.type
_entity.pdbx_description
1 polymer ?
#
loop_
_entity_poly.entity_id
_entity_poly.type
_entity_poly.pdbx_seq_one_letter_code
_entity_poly.pdbx_strand_id
1 'polypeptide(L)'
;MSSSSRRSRSRRAGSSLPSSSRRSISEEQVSELLSKLQALLPDSQPRNGAHRGAASRVVQDTCSYIRSLQQEVDDLSETLAALLASDAVPSDQAALIRSLLM
;
A
#
# COMPACT_ATOMS: atom_id res chain seq x y z
N MET A 1 12.32 -68.87 18.45
CA MET A 1 11.93 -69.19 17.05
C MET A 1 10.45 -68.84 16.94
N SER A 2 10.13 -67.63 16.45
CA SER A 2 9.46 -67.41 15.15
C SER A 2 8.04 -68.03 15.14
N SER A 3 6.93 -67.31 14.95
CA SER A 3 6.69 -66.29 13.95
C SER A 3 5.40 -65.49 14.23
N SER A 4 5.46 -64.21 13.85
CA SER A 4 4.35 -63.28 13.68
C SER A 4 3.36 -63.73 12.59
N SER A 5 2.06 -63.41 12.74
CA SER A 5 1.17 -63.24 11.59
C SER A 5 0.03 -62.23 11.80
N ARG A 6 0.26 -61.06 11.19
CA ARG A 6 -0.64 -60.31 10.29
C ARG A 6 -2.00 -59.88 10.83
N ARG A 7 -1.99 -58.80 11.62
CA ARG A 7 -3.16 -57.91 11.76
C ARG A 7 -3.21 -56.95 10.57
N SER A 8 -4.07 -57.25 9.60
CA SER A 8 -4.43 -56.38 8.48
C SER A 8 -5.05 -55.09 9.00
N ARG A 9 -4.25 -54.02 9.12
CA ARG A 9 -4.77 -52.67 9.34
C ARG A 9 -5.07 -52.05 7.99
N SER A 10 -6.37 -51.99 7.70
CA SER A 10 -6.97 -51.23 6.62
C SER A 10 -6.36 -49.82 6.55
N ARG A 11 -5.62 -49.56 5.47
CA ARG A 11 -5.13 -48.24 5.12
C ARG A 11 -6.33 -47.45 4.60
N ARG A 12 -7.06 -46.76 5.49
CA ARG A 12 -7.85 -45.60 5.09
C ARG A 12 -6.87 -44.49 4.77
N ALA A 13 -6.37 -44.48 3.54
CA ALA A 13 -5.84 -43.30 2.91
C ALA A 13 -7.02 -42.33 2.71
N GLY A 14 -7.41 -41.66 3.79
CA GLY A 14 -8.16 -40.43 3.71
C GLY A 14 -7.22 -39.41 3.11
N SER A 15 -7.37 -39.19 1.81
CA SER A 15 -6.70 -38.14 1.05
C SER A 15 -6.83 -36.83 1.81
N SER A 16 -5.78 -36.43 2.50
CA SER A 16 -5.53 -35.05 2.85
C SER A 16 -5.36 -34.30 1.53
N LEU A 17 -6.51 -33.89 0.97
CA LEU A 17 -6.57 -32.88 -0.06
C LEU A 17 -5.69 -31.73 0.44
N PRO A 18 -4.63 -31.32 -0.28
CA PRO A 18 -3.96 -30.08 0.02
C PRO A 18 -5.02 -29.01 -0.21
N SER A 19 -5.59 -28.52 0.90
CA SER A 19 -6.50 -27.39 0.90
C SER A 19 -5.81 -26.33 0.08
N SER A 20 -6.40 -26.01 -1.08
CA SER A 20 -5.93 -25.00 -1.99
C SER A 20 -5.48 -23.81 -1.17
N SER A 21 -4.19 -23.51 -1.25
CA SER A 21 -3.56 -22.34 -0.68
C SER A 21 -4.29 -21.10 -1.20
N ARG A 22 -5.41 -20.73 -0.58
CA ARG A 22 -5.72 -19.32 -0.39
C ARG A 22 -4.51 -18.82 0.37
N ARG A 23 -3.61 -18.15 -0.35
CA ARG A 23 -2.46 -17.44 0.21
C ARG A 23 -3.02 -16.50 1.27
N SER A 24 -3.14 -17.00 2.49
CA SER A 24 -3.46 -16.20 3.64
C SER A 24 -2.26 -15.27 3.78
N ILE A 25 -2.50 -13.99 3.58
CA ILE A 25 -1.52 -12.95 3.91
C ILE A 25 -1.02 -13.26 5.33
N SER A 26 0.29 -13.39 5.48
CA SER A 26 0.90 -13.66 6.79
C SER A 26 1.00 -12.36 7.59
N GLU A 27 1.05 -12.45 8.92
CA GLU A 27 1.20 -11.26 9.77
C GLU A 27 2.51 -10.52 9.48
N GLU A 28 3.57 -11.22 9.08
CA GLU A 28 4.83 -10.61 8.67
C GLU A 28 4.63 -9.73 7.43
N GLN A 29 3.89 -10.21 6.42
CA GLN A 29 3.57 -9.43 5.22
C GLN A 29 2.75 -8.19 5.56
N VAL A 30 1.78 -8.30 6.48
CA VAL A 30 1.01 -7.14 6.96
C VAL A 30 1.93 -6.13 7.65
N SER A 31 2.85 -6.60 8.51
CA SER A 31 3.78 -5.74 9.23
C SER A 31 4.76 -5.02 8.29
N GLU A 32 5.21 -5.68 7.22
CA GLU A 32 6.09 -5.10 6.20
C GLU A 32 5.36 -4.04 5.37
N LEU A 33 4.10 -4.27 5.03
CA LEU A 33 3.30 -3.25 4.33
C LEU A 33 3.05 -2.04 5.23
N LEU A 34 2.73 -2.24 6.50
CA LEU A 34 2.54 -1.15 7.45
C LEU A 34 3.84 -0.34 7.67
N SER A 35 5.00 -1.00 7.72
CA SER A 35 6.28 -0.29 7.86
C SER A 35 6.61 0.55 6.62
N LYS A 36 6.33 0.03 5.43
CA LYS A 36 6.46 0.79 4.16
C LYS A 36 5.51 1.99 4.13
N LEU A 37 4.24 1.81 4.50
CA LEU A 37 3.28 2.92 4.57
C LEU A 37 3.74 3.97 5.59
N GLN A 38 4.19 3.53 6.76
CA GLN A 38 4.68 4.43 7.78
C GLN A 38 5.87 5.24 7.27
N ALA A 39 6.82 4.66 6.52
CA ALA A 39 7.97 5.38 5.96
C ALA A 39 7.62 6.45 4.90
N LEU A 40 6.42 6.40 4.31
CA LEU A 40 5.95 7.38 3.34
C LEU A 40 5.17 8.53 3.97
N LEU A 41 4.84 8.44 5.26
CA LEU A 41 4.11 9.49 5.97
C LEU A 41 5.06 10.62 6.40
N PRO A 42 4.62 11.89 6.28
CA PRO A 42 5.45 13.05 6.65
C PRO A 42 5.83 13.08 8.14
N ASP A 43 5.01 12.48 9.02
CA ASP A 43 5.24 12.39 10.46
C ASP A 43 5.88 11.06 10.92
N SER A 44 6.46 10.29 10.01
CA SER A 44 7.16 9.04 10.36
C SER A 44 8.46 9.25 11.13
N GLN A 45 8.90 10.50 11.27
CA GLN A 45 10.07 10.90 12.04
C GLN A 45 9.91 10.40 13.48
N PRO A 46 10.88 9.64 14.03
CA PRO A 46 10.81 9.11 15.38
C PRO A 46 10.96 10.23 16.40
N ARG A 47 9.89 11.01 16.63
CA ARG A 47 9.75 11.82 17.84
C ARG A 47 9.52 10.84 18.98
N ASN A 48 10.62 10.43 19.60
CA ASN A 48 10.69 9.74 20.88
C ASN A 48 9.62 8.64 21.10
N GLY A 49 9.92 7.43 20.63
CA GLY A 49 9.54 6.18 21.30
C GLY A 49 8.06 5.79 21.42
N ALA A 50 7.10 6.58 20.93
CA ALA A 50 5.70 6.37 21.31
C ALA A 50 4.77 5.83 20.20
N HIS A 51 5.12 5.90 18.91
CA HIS A 51 4.09 5.74 17.86
C HIS A 51 4.41 4.63 16.83
N ARG A 52 4.51 3.40 17.32
CA ARG A 52 3.96 2.27 16.56
C ARG A 52 2.44 2.33 16.77
N GLY A 53 1.75 3.20 16.03
CA GLY A 53 0.29 3.29 16.07
C GLY A 53 -0.34 1.95 15.68
N ALA A 54 -1.55 1.68 16.16
CA ALA A 54 -2.33 0.53 15.68
C ALA A 54 -2.39 0.55 14.14
N ALA A 55 -2.43 -0.61 13.49
CA ALA A 55 -2.49 -0.73 12.03
C ALA A 55 -3.57 0.18 11.40
N SER A 56 -4.71 0.31 12.08
CA SER A 56 -5.81 1.21 11.68
C SER A 56 -5.38 2.68 11.60
N ARG A 57 -4.55 3.15 12.53
CA ARG A 57 -4.06 4.53 12.56
C ARG A 57 -3.08 4.79 11.41
N VAL A 58 -2.14 3.88 11.16
CA VAL A 58 -1.20 4.02 10.02
C VAL A 58 -1.96 4.11 8.70
N VAL A 59 -2.96 3.25 8.50
CA VAL A 59 -3.80 3.29 7.29
C VAL A 59 -4.63 4.58 7.23
N GLN A 60 -5.22 5.01 8.35
CA GLN A 60 -5.99 6.26 8.40
C GLN A 60 -5.13 7.47 8.07
N ASP A 61 -3.94 7.58 8.66
CA ASP A 61 -2.98 8.65 8.42
C ASP A 61 -2.54 8.63 6.95
N THR A 62 -2.29 7.44 6.39
CA THR A 62 -1.97 7.27 4.96
C THR A 62 -3.11 7.75 4.06
N CYS A 63 -4.36 7.36 4.35
CA CYS A 63 -5.51 7.81 3.57
C CYS A 63 -5.72 9.33 3.67
N SER A 64 -5.48 9.92 4.84
CA SER A 64 -5.53 11.38 5.02
C SER A 64 -4.44 12.09 4.23
N TYR A 65 -3.22 11.55 4.22
CA TYR A 65 -2.12 12.12 3.45
C TYR A 65 -2.33 12.00 1.93
N ILE A 66 -2.88 10.88 1.45
CA ILE A 66 -3.26 10.75 0.04
C ILE A 66 -4.29 11.83 -0.33
N ARG A 67 -5.29 12.08 0.52
CA ARG A 67 -6.28 13.13 0.28
C ARG A 67 -5.66 14.53 0.26
N SER A 68 -4.73 14.83 1.16
CA SER A 68 -4.05 16.13 1.15
C SER A 68 -3.20 16.31 -0.09
N LEU A 69 -2.46 15.27 -0.52
CA LEU A 69 -1.69 15.31 -1.75
C LEU A 69 -2.57 15.50 -2.99
N GLN A 70 -3.72 14.83 -3.05
CA GLN A 70 -4.69 15.03 -4.13
C GLN A 70 -5.17 16.48 -4.17
N GLN A 71 -5.54 17.03 -3.01
CA GLN A 71 -5.95 18.43 -2.91
C GLN A 71 -4.81 19.39 -3.32
N GLU A 72 -3.58 19.17 -2.88
CA GLU A 72 -2.43 19.98 -3.28
C GLU A 72 -2.20 19.95 -4.79
N VAL A 73 -2.35 18.78 -5.42
CA VAL A 73 -2.26 18.64 -6.88
C VAL A 73 -3.39 19.41 -7.57
N ASP A 74 -4.61 19.33 -7.06
CA ASP A 74 -5.76 20.05 -7.62
C ASP A 74 -5.58 21.58 -7.49
N ASP A 75 -5.19 22.07 -6.31
CA ASP A 75 -4.94 23.49 -6.04
C ASP A 75 -3.78 24.03 -6.91
N LEU A 76 -2.70 23.27 -7.03
CA LEU A 76 -1.58 23.62 -7.91
C LEU A 76 -1.99 23.63 -9.39
N SER A 77 -2.85 22.71 -9.79
CA SER A 77 -3.36 22.65 -11.16
C SER A 77 -4.25 23.86 -11.48
N GLU A 78 -5.12 24.26 -10.55
CA GLU A 78 -5.96 25.44 -10.72
C GLU A 78 -5.14 26.73 -10.75
N THR A 79 -4.19 26.89 -9.83
CA THR A 79 -3.30 28.07 -9.80
C THR A 79 -2.46 28.17 -11.08
N LEU A 80 -1.96 27.04 -11.59
CA LEU A 80 -1.24 27.00 -12.86
C LEU A 80 -2.15 27.38 -14.03
N ALA A 81 -3.37 26.85 -14.09
CA ALA A 81 -4.34 27.19 -15.12
C ALA A 81 -4.66 28.69 -15.13
N ALA A 82 -4.85 29.29 -13.95
CA ALA A 82 -5.08 30.72 -13.79
C ALA A 82 -3.87 31.56 -14.26
N LEU A 83 -2.65 31.16 -13.90
CA LEU A 83 -1.42 31.82 -14.35
C LEU A 83 -1.26 31.75 -15.88
N LEU A 84 -1.58 30.62 -16.50
CA LEU A 84 -1.54 30.45 -17.95
C LEU A 84 -2.65 31.22 -18.71
N ALA A 85 -3.73 31.59 -18.02
CA ALA A 85 -4.80 32.42 -18.56
C ALA A 85 -4.57 33.92 -18.32
N SER A 86 -3.63 34.29 -17.44
CA SER A 86 -3.25 35.66 -17.18
C SER A 86 -2.37 36.22 -18.30
N ASP A 87 -2.60 37.48 -18.68
CA ASP A 87 -1.75 38.23 -19.64
C ASP A 87 -0.29 38.40 -19.18
N ALA A 88 0.02 38.02 -17.93
CA ALA A 88 1.38 38.02 -17.39
C ALA A 88 2.29 36.97 -18.05
N VAL A 89 1.73 35.89 -18.62
CA VAL A 89 2.51 34.86 -19.31
C VAL A 89 2.34 35.06 -20.82
N PRO A 90 3.42 35.34 -21.59
CA PRO A 90 3.32 35.48 -23.03
C PRO A 90 2.78 34.19 -23.66
N SER A 91 1.90 34.34 -24.65
CA SER A 91 1.10 33.25 -25.22
C SER A 91 1.92 32.03 -25.65
N ASP A 92 3.12 32.28 -26.16
CA ASP A 92 4.02 31.26 -26.71
C ASP A 92 4.62 30.39 -25.60
N GLN A 93 4.94 30.99 -24.45
CA GLN A 93 5.38 30.26 -23.27
C GLN A 93 4.23 29.47 -22.66
N ALA A 94 3.03 30.05 -22.63
CA ALA A 94 1.85 29.34 -22.16
C ALA A 94 1.52 28.12 -23.05
N ALA A 95 1.68 28.24 -24.36
CA ALA A 95 1.51 27.13 -25.30
C ALA A 95 2.54 26.01 -25.09
N LEU A 96 3.80 26.36 -24.84
CA LEU A 96 4.87 25.40 -24.54
C LEU A 96 4.64 24.67 -23.20
N ILE A 97 4.23 25.39 -22.15
CA ILE A 97 3.90 24.76 -20.86
C ILE A 97 2.72 23.79 -21.03
N ARG A 98 1.69 24.15 -21.80
CA ARG A 98 0.56 23.26 -22.10
C ARG A 98 0.99 22.02 -22.89
N SER A 99 1.96 22.11 -23.80
CA SER A 99 2.43 20.96 -24.58
C SER A 99 3.33 20.01 -23.79
N LEU A 100 3.95 20.47 -22.70
CA LEU A 100 4.75 19.62 -21.80
C LEU A 100 3.90 18.89 -20.75
N LEU A 101 2.68 19.37 -20.48
CA LEU A 101 1.74 18.79 -19.51
C LEU A 101 0.73 17.82 -20.14
N MET A 102 0.73 17.68 -21.47
CA MET A 102 -0.01 16.67 -22.24
C MET A 102 0.87 15.46 -22.52
#